data_AF-A0A1F2Z3V3-F1
#
_entry.id   AF-A0A1F2Z3V3-F1
#
_cell.length_a   1.000
_cell.length_b   1.000
_cell.length_c   1.000
_cell.angle_alpha   90.00
_cell.angle_beta   90.00
_cell.angle_gamma   90.00
#
_symmetry.space_group_name_H-M   'P 1'
#
loop_
_entity.id
_entity.type
_entity.pdbx_description
1 polymer ?
#
loop_
_entity_poly.entity_id
_entity_poly.type
_entity_poly.pdbx_seq_one_letter_code
_entity_poly.pdbx_strand_id
1 'polypeptide(L)'
;MKFLAFENGWTGGQFSLFRFFLGMYLFIHFWDLIPWAPEIFSSEGMLANASLSPIIHIFPNIFLMNDTPVFVQSVIISGLIGSMMLACGYKTKIAALWILYVLACLFGRNPLIANPALPYVGFMLLCIAFIPKAPYGSVEAKGLSDVGRHWIMPKDVILAGWLVLALTYSYSGYTKLLSPSWIAGDNINFVLNNPLARDYFLRDFLLSLPPIFLNLLTWAVLFIELLFAPLSIIPKLRPILWSLMALIQLGFALCLNFLDLTAAMIIFHLFTFNPAWIKPKLGVGKMMLYYDGECGFCHAVIRFLVAEDKKDIISFSSLQGEHIRTKFSQNEINSFPDSIVLVTENGGIYLKSTAIIMMLVGMGGFWRSIGNLLQLIPKPLRDIVYTAIGKIRKKIFARPDSLCPLLSPELRQKFLD
;
A
#
# COMPACT_ATOMS: atom_id res chain seq x y z
N MET A 1 -25.37 15.01 -8.41
CA MET A 1 -24.47 14.49 -7.35
C MET A 1 -24.11 12.99 -7.44
N LYS A 2 -24.87 12.11 -8.11
CA LYS A 2 -24.54 10.67 -8.25
C LYS A 2 -23.29 10.34 -9.10
N PHE A 3 -22.81 11.27 -9.93
CA PHE A 3 -21.65 11.07 -10.83
C PHE A 3 -20.30 10.93 -10.11
N LEU A 4 -20.19 11.40 -8.87
CA LEU A 4 -18.98 11.31 -8.04
C LEU A 4 -19.07 10.21 -6.96
N ALA A 5 -20.08 9.33 -7.02
CA ALA A 5 -20.21 8.25 -6.05
C ALA A 5 -19.01 7.29 -6.17
N PHE A 6 -18.06 7.39 -5.25
CA PHE A 6 -17.01 6.41 -5.04
C PHE A 6 -17.53 5.35 -4.06
N GLU A 7 -17.67 4.11 -4.54
CA GLU A 7 -17.76 2.97 -3.64
C GLU A 7 -16.43 2.86 -2.89
N ASN A 8 -16.50 2.75 -1.57
CA ASN A 8 -15.34 2.67 -0.71
C ASN A 8 -15.07 1.23 -0.33
N GLY A 9 -13.99 0.65 -0.86
CA GLY A 9 -13.55 -0.70 -0.53
C GLY A 9 -12.46 -0.78 0.55
N TRP A 10 -11.98 0.35 1.07
CA TRP A 10 -10.84 0.37 1.99
C TRP A 10 -11.20 -0.16 3.38
N THR A 11 -10.27 -0.94 3.92
CA THR A 11 -10.30 -1.46 5.29
C THR A 11 -9.08 -0.97 6.07
N GLY A 12 -9.10 -1.15 7.40
CA GLY A 12 -8.00 -0.72 8.27
C GLY A 12 -6.68 -1.41 7.95
N GLY A 13 -6.69 -2.73 7.73
CA GLY A 13 -5.49 -3.49 7.38
C GLY A 13 -4.91 -3.10 6.01
N GLN A 14 -5.77 -2.82 5.02
CA GLN A 14 -5.33 -2.33 3.72
C GLN A 14 -4.64 -0.97 3.83
N PHE A 15 -5.24 -0.04 4.58
CA PHE A 15 -4.62 1.26 4.83
C PHE A 15 -3.31 1.12 5.63
N SER A 16 -3.25 0.22 6.63
CA SER A 16 -2.01 -0.06 7.36
C SER A 16 -0.88 -0.55 6.45
N LEU A 17 -1.19 -1.32 5.40
CA LEU A 17 -0.20 -1.75 4.43
C LEU A 17 0.29 -0.59 3.56
N PHE A 18 -0.61 0.24 3.04
CA PHE A 18 -0.24 1.47 2.34
C PHE A 18 0.68 2.35 3.22
N ARG A 19 0.26 2.60 4.46
CA ARG A 19 1.00 3.38 5.45
C ARG A 19 2.39 2.80 5.72
N PHE A 20 2.50 1.47 5.81
CA PHE A 20 3.79 0.79 5.94
C PHE A 20 4.72 1.10 4.76
N PHE A 21 4.24 0.95 3.51
CA PHE A 21 5.06 1.24 2.33
C PHE A 21 5.48 2.71 2.23
N LEU A 22 4.58 3.65 2.51
CA LEU A 22 4.91 5.08 2.55
C LEU A 22 5.96 5.37 3.62
N GLY A 23 5.77 4.83 4.84
CA GLY A 23 6.72 5.01 5.94
C GLY A 23 8.09 4.39 5.64
N MET A 24 8.15 3.21 5.02
CA MET A 24 9.41 2.58 4.62
C MET A 24 10.12 3.34 3.51
N TYR A 25 9.38 3.86 2.53
CA TYR A 25 9.95 4.72 1.48
C TYR A 25 10.59 5.97 2.09
N LEU A 26 9.87 6.66 2.98
CA LEU A 26 10.39 7.84 3.67
C LEU A 26 11.56 7.51 4.60
N PHE A 27 11.53 6.35 5.25
CA PHE A 27 12.65 5.88 6.07
C PHE A 27 13.91 5.72 5.23
N ILE A 28 13.83 5.03 4.08
CA ILE A 28 14.96 4.85 3.16
C ILE A 28 15.44 6.23 2.66
N HIS A 29 14.51 7.09 2.25
CA HIS A 29 14.83 8.44 1.78
C HIS A 29 15.61 9.26 2.83
N PHE A 30 15.14 9.34 4.07
CA PHE A 30 15.85 10.07 5.11
C PHE A 30 17.17 9.38 5.49
N TRP A 31 17.21 8.05 5.50
CA TRP A 31 18.43 7.29 5.79
C TRP A 31 19.54 7.63 4.79
N ASP A 32 19.22 7.59 3.50
CA ASP A 32 20.15 7.89 2.42
C ASP A 32 20.57 9.37 2.40
N LEU A 33 19.72 10.27 2.94
CA LEU A 33 19.99 11.70 2.99
C LEU A 33 20.95 12.11 4.12
N ILE A 34 21.06 11.32 5.20
CA ILE A 34 21.85 11.67 6.40
C ILE A 34 23.31 12.03 6.08
N PRO A 35 24.06 11.25 5.28
CA PRO A 35 25.46 11.55 4.98
C PRO A 35 25.65 12.88 4.23
N TRP A 36 24.67 13.25 3.40
CA TRP A 36 24.70 14.42 2.53
C TRP A 36 24.05 15.67 3.16
N ALA A 37 23.44 15.51 4.33
CA ALA A 37 22.70 16.57 5.00
C ALA A 37 23.50 17.88 5.19
N PRO A 38 24.77 17.85 5.66
CA PRO A 38 25.58 19.06 5.77
C PRO A 38 25.78 19.77 4.43
N GLU A 39 26.17 19.00 3.41
CA GLU A 39 26.50 19.54 2.10
C GLU A 39 25.26 20.11 1.38
N ILE A 40 24.09 19.50 1.56
CA ILE A 40 22.91 19.88 0.79
C ILE A 40 22.08 20.99 1.48
N PHE A 41 22.02 21.01 2.82
CA PHE A 41 21.05 21.85 3.54
C PHE A 41 21.64 22.73 4.64
N SER A 42 22.92 22.61 4.97
CA SER A 42 23.51 23.40 6.08
C SER A 42 24.20 24.69 5.62
N SER A 43 24.62 25.49 6.60
CA SER A 43 25.42 26.69 6.41
C SER A 43 26.81 26.43 5.78
N GLU A 44 27.29 25.19 5.81
CA GLU A 44 28.56 24.75 5.19
C GLU A 44 28.34 24.13 3.80
N GLY A 45 27.07 24.05 3.36
CA GLY A 45 26.69 23.37 2.15
C GLY A 45 26.55 24.26 0.91
N MET A 46 25.87 23.71 -0.08
CA MET A 46 25.62 24.30 -1.40
C MET A 46 25.00 25.70 -1.33
N LEU A 47 24.13 25.94 -0.35
CA LEU A 47 23.58 27.26 -0.04
C LEU A 47 24.08 27.68 1.35
N ALA A 48 25.24 28.31 1.42
CA ALA A 48 25.88 28.68 2.69
C ALA A 48 25.05 29.62 3.58
N ASN A 49 24.11 30.36 3.00
CA ASN A 49 23.15 31.19 3.74
C ASN A 49 21.73 30.80 3.35
N ALA A 50 20.90 30.41 4.33
CA ALA A 50 19.50 30.03 4.13
C ALA A 50 18.67 31.11 3.43
N SER A 51 18.98 32.39 3.65
CA SER A 51 18.28 33.54 3.07
C SER A 51 18.43 33.65 1.55
N LEU A 52 19.40 32.93 0.96
CA LEU A 52 19.57 32.84 -0.49
C LEU A 52 18.46 32.00 -1.15
N SER A 53 17.78 31.14 -0.39
CA SER A 53 16.61 30.44 -0.91
C SER A 53 15.44 31.42 -1.03
N PRO A 54 14.87 31.63 -2.23
CA PRO A 54 13.76 32.55 -2.43
C PRO A 54 12.48 32.12 -1.72
N ILE A 55 12.41 30.88 -1.24
CA ILE A 55 11.22 30.29 -0.64
C ILE A 55 11.40 29.97 0.86
N ILE A 56 12.53 30.31 1.47
CA ILE A 56 12.79 30.02 2.89
C ILE A 56 11.78 30.68 3.83
N HIS A 57 11.21 31.83 3.43
CA HIS A 57 10.24 32.60 4.20
C HIS A 57 8.77 32.33 3.83
N ILE A 58 8.49 31.47 2.83
CA ILE A 58 7.10 31.16 2.43
C ILE A 58 6.34 30.44 3.54
N PHE A 59 7.04 29.70 4.39
CA PHE A 59 6.47 28.94 5.49
C PHE A 59 7.45 28.93 6.68
N PRO A 60 7.00 28.88 7.95
CA PRO A 60 7.88 28.82 9.11
C PRO A 60 8.92 27.70 8.98
N ASN A 61 10.18 28.07 8.83
CA ASN A 61 11.27 27.15 8.58
C ASN A 61 12.26 27.15 9.74
N ILE A 62 12.45 25.98 10.36
CA ILE A 62 13.34 25.85 11.53
C ILE A 62 14.81 26.17 11.21
N PHE A 63 15.21 26.04 9.94
CA PHE A 63 16.57 26.34 9.50
C PHE A 63 16.89 27.84 9.44
N LEU A 64 15.91 28.72 9.60
CA LEU A 64 16.16 30.15 9.82
C LEU A 64 16.69 30.44 11.22
N MET A 65 16.40 29.56 12.20
CA MET A 65 16.86 29.72 13.57
C MET A 65 18.26 29.14 13.78
N ASN A 66 18.53 27.99 13.14
CA ASN A 66 19.80 27.30 13.17
C ASN A 66 19.89 26.37 11.95
N ASP A 67 20.95 26.47 11.16
CA ASP A 67 21.23 25.58 10.03
C ASP A 67 22.65 25.01 10.07
N THR A 68 23.25 24.90 11.25
CA THR A 68 24.52 24.20 11.45
C THR A 68 24.42 22.73 10.98
N PRO A 69 25.51 22.12 10.49
CA PRO A 69 25.53 20.73 10.03
C PRO A 69 24.88 19.73 10.99
N VAL A 70 25.21 19.81 12.29
CA VAL A 70 24.69 18.92 13.33
C VAL A 70 23.19 19.11 13.53
N PHE A 71 22.71 20.35 13.49
CA PHE A 71 21.29 20.63 13.67
C PHE A 71 20.47 20.11 12.49
N VAL A 72 20.93 20.34 11.26
CA VAL A 72 20.31 19.83 10.04
C VAL A 72 20.23 18.31 10.06
N GLN A 73 21.34 17.63 10.38
CA GLN A 73 21.36 16.17 10.53
C GLN A 73 20.36 15.69 11.59
N SER A 74 20.28 16.36 12.74
CA SER A 74 19.34 16.03 13.82
C SER A 74 17.88 16.14 13.36
N VAL A 75 17.54 17.17 12.59
CA VAL A 75 16.20 17.34 12.00
C VAL A 75 15.90 16.20 11.01
N ILE A 76 16.85 15.82 10.16
CA ILE A 76 16.68 14.70 9.23
C ILE A 76 16.51 13.36 9.96
N ILE A 77 17.32 13.10 11.00
CA ILE A 77 17.17 11.92 11.87
C ILE A 77 15.79 11.89 12.54
N SER A 78 15.25 13.04 12.94
CA SER A 78 13.88 13.10 13.47
C SER A 78 12.83 12.72 12.42
N GLY A 79 13.06 13.05 11.14
CA GLY A 79 12.24 12.61 10.01
C GLY A 79 12.32 11.10 9.79
N LEU A 80 13.52 10.52 9.92
CA LEU A 80 13.75 9.07 9.89
C LEU A 80 12.94 8.34 10.98
N ILE A 81 13.01 8.84 12.22
CA ILE A 81 12.27 8.29 13.36
C ILE A 81 10.76 8.42 13.11
N GLY A 82 10.31 9.61 12.66
CA GLY A 82 8.93 9.84 12.27
C GLY A 82 8.45 8.84 11.21
N SER A 83 9.30 8.51 10.25
CA SER A 83 8.99 7.56 9.17
C SER A 83 8.79 6.13 9.70
N MET A 84 9.60 5.71 10.68
CA MET A 84 9.42 4.42 11.36
C MET A 84 8.14 4.40 12.22
N MET A 85 7.85 5.50 12.92
CA MET A 85 6.60 5.69 13.67
C MET A 85 5.38 5.61 12.73
N LEU A 86 5.48 6.25 11.56
CA LEU A 86 4.47 6.16 10.51
C LEU A 86 4.34 4.71 10.02
N ALA A 87 5.44 4.02 9.73
CA ALA A 87 5.46 2.65 9.19
C ALA A 87 4.89 1.60 10.16
N CYS A 88 5.08 1.75 11.47
CA CYS A 88 4.49 0.85 12.48
C CYS A 88 3.08 1.28 12.94
N GLY A 89 2.69 2.53 12.68
CA GLY A 89 1.38 3.07 13.02
C GLY A 89 1.33 3.47 14.49
N TYR A 90 2.39 4.14 14.95
CA TYR A 90 2.51 4.73 16.27
C TYR A 90 2.42 6.25 16.16
N LYS A 91 1.44 6.87 16.84
CA LYS A 91 1.15 8.31 16.73
C LYS A 91 1.07 8.78 15.27
N THR A 92 0.35 8.01 14.44
CA THR A 92 0.37 8.11 12.97
C THR A 92 0.19 9.53 12.45
N LYS A 93 -0.80 10.27 13.00
CA LYS A 93 -1.09 11.65 12.56
C LYS A 93 0.03 12.64 12.88
N ILE A 94 0.62 12.51 14.07
CA ILE A 94 1.71 13.38 14.52
C ILE A 94 2.95 13.10 13.68
N ALA A 95 3.27 11.82 13.47
CA ALA A 95 4.37 11.41 12.62
C ALA A 95 4.21 11.95 11.19
N ALA A 96 3.03 11.83 10.59
CA ALA A 96 2.77 12.31 9.23
C ALA A 96 2.95 13.84 9.10
N LEU A 97 2.39 14.61 10.05
CA LEU A 97 2.53 16.07 10.07
C LEU A 97 3.97 16.51 10.33
N TRP A 98 4.70 15.80 11.19
CA TRP A 98 6.11 16.08 11.45
C TRP A 98 6.97 15.83 10.20
N ILE A 99 6.78 14.70 9.53
CA ILE A 99 7.52 14.40 8.29
C ILE A 99 7.20 15.44 7.21
N LEU A 100 5.91 15.80 7.06
CA LEU A 100 5.49 16.84 6.13
C LEU A 100 6.21 18.17 6.41
N TYR A 101 6.27 18.57 7.68
CA TYR A 101 6.97 19.78 8.12
C TYR A 101 8.48 19.71 7.81
N VAL A 102 9.14 18.60 8.11
CA VAL A 102 10.57 18.39 7.85
C VAL A 102 10.86 18.48 6.35
N LEU A 103 10.08 17.79 5.50
CA LEU A 103 10.23 17.84 4.05
C LEU A 103 10.02 19.26 3.50
N ALA A 104 9.01 19.98 4.02
CA ALA A 104 8.78 21.37 3.65
C ALA A 104 9.94 22.28 4.07
N CYS A 105 10.52 22.07 5.25
CA CYS A 105 11.68 22.83 5.70
C CYS A 105 12.92 22.56 4.83
N LEU A 106 13.17 21.30 4.46
CA LEU A 106 14.29 20.92 3.59
C LEU A 106 14.14 21.53 2.19
N PHE A 107 12.95 21.44 1.60
CA PHE A 107 12.66 22.08 0.31
C PHE A 107 12.77 23.60 0.38
N GLY A 108 12.24 24.21 1.45
CA GLY A 108 12.37 25.63 1.72
C GLY A 108 13.83 26.08 1.89
N ARG A 109 14.67 25.23 2.49
CA ARG A 109 16.10 25.51 2.71
C ARG A 109 16.94 25.37 1.47
N ASN A 110 16.57 24.46 0.59
CA ASN A 110 17.25 24.22 -0.67
C ASN A 110 16.25 23.85 -1.77
N PRO A 111 15.82 24.82 -2.60
CA PRO A 111 14.81 24.57 -3.64
C PRO A 111 15.33 23.73 -4.81
N LEU A 112 16.66 23.53 -4.92
CA LEU A 112 17.26 22.76 -6.00
C LEU A 112 16.98 21.25 -5.87
N ILE A 113 16.48 20.79 -4.73
CA ILE A 113 15.98 19.41 -4.58
C ILE A 113 14.60 19.19 -5.23
N ALA A 114 14.06 20.20 -5.93
CA ALA A 114 12.76 20.12 -6.58
C ALA A 114 12.63 18.85 -7.43
N ASN A 115 11.66 18.02 -7.08
CA ASN A 115 11.33 16.80 -7.79
C ASN A 115 9.79 16.72 -7.94
N PRO A 116 9.25 16.36 -9.12
CA PRO A 116 7.82 16.17 -9.35
C PRO A 116 7.11 15.24 -8.35
N ALA A 117 7.83 14.34 -7.65
CA ALA A 117 7.26 13.47 -6.62
C ALA A 117 6.91 14.18 -5.30
N LEU A 118 7.62 15.25 -4.93
CA LEU A 118 7.49 15.87 -3.60
C LEU A 118 6.06 16.29 -3.25
N PRO A 119 5.28 16.92 -4.16
CA PRO A 119 3.90 17.29 -3.88
C PRO A 119 3.00 16.09 -3.57
N TYR A 120 3.23 14.94 -4.20
CA TYR A 120 2.43 13.73 -3.95
C TYR A 120 2.72 13.12 -2.58
N VAL A 121 4.00 13.06 -2.20
CA VAL A 121 4.41 12.59 -0.87
C VAL A 121 3.81 13.51 0.20
N GLY A 122 3.96 14.83 0.02
CA GLY A 122 3.39 15.81 0.93
C GLY A 122 1.86 15.71 1.03
N PHE A 123 1.18 15.55 -0.11
CA PHE A 123 -0.26 15.36 -0.16
C PHE A 123 -0.73 14.09 0.57
N MET A 124 -0.05 12.96 0.40
CA MET A 124 -0.37 11.72 1.12
C MET A 124 -0.19 11.89 2.64
N LEU A 125 0.90 12.53 3.08
CA LEU A 125 1.14 12.83 4.50
C LEU A 125 0.06 13.75 5.08
N LEU A 126 -0.33 14.78 4.33
CA LEU A 126 -1.43 15.66 4.72
C LEU A 126 -2.76 14.90 4.84
N CYS A 127 -3.07 14.06 3.86
CA CYS A 127 -4.28 13.22 3.89
C CYS A 127 -4.34 12.34 5.14
N ILE A 128 -3.21 11.77 5.57
CA ILE A 128 -3.13 10.91 6.77
C ILE A 128 -3.56 11.66 8.04
N ALA A 129 -3.38 12.98 8.12
CA ALA A 129 -3.86 13.77 9.24
C ALA A 129 -5.40 13.71 9.39
N PHE A 130 -6.13 13.54 8.28
CA PHE A 130 -7.59 13.47 8.24
C PHE A 130 -8.15 12.05 8.33
N ILE A 131 -7.31 11.02 8.19
CA ILE A 131 -7.74 9.62 8.27
C ILE A 131 -7.98 9.20 9.73
N PRO A 132 -8.99 8.36 10.06
CA PRO A 132 -9.24 7.90 11.43
C PRO A 132 -8.04 7.15 12.04
N LYS A 133 -7.84 7.33 13.35
CA LYS A 133 -6.75 6.68 14.10
C LYS A 133 -6.98 5.16 14.24
N ALA A 134 -5.92 4.46 14.66
CA ALA A 134 -5.95 3.05 15.05
C ALA A 134 -6.58 2.09 14.00
N PRO A 135 -6.18 2.14 12.71
CA PRO A 135 -6.54 1.09 11.76
C PRO A 135 -6.01 -0.26 12.22
N TYR A 136 -6.69 -1.36 11.87
CA TYR A 136 -6.19 -2.72 12.15
C TYR A 136 -4.73 -2.88 11.68
N GLY A 137 -3.91 -3.55 12.49
CA GLY A 137 -2.48 -3.75 12.22
C GLY A 137 -1.56 -2.57 12.57
N SER A 138 -2.09 -1.45 13.08
CA SER A 138 -1.28 -0.38 13.67
C SER A 138 -0.92 -0.66 15.13
N VAL A 139 0.19 -0.10 15.61
CA VAL A 139 0.53 -0.09 17.04
C VAL A 139 -0.57 0.60 17.86
N GLU A 140 -1.15 1.69 17.34
CA GLU A 140 -2.27 2.41 17.95
C GLU A 140 -3.54 1.55 18.14
N ALA A 141 -3.70 0.45 17.39
CA ALA A 141 -4.82 -0.46 17.53
C ALA A 141 -4.58 -1.61 18.53
N LYS A 142 -3.36 -1.74 19.08
CA LYS A 142 -3.05 -2.79 20.06
C LYS A 142 -3.85 -2.57 21.34
N GLY A 143 -4.50 -3.63 21.83
CA GLY A 143 -5.30 -3.61 23.05
C GLY A 143 -6.73 -3.09 22.90
N LEU A 144 -7.12 -2.58 21.71
CA LEU A 144 -8.51 -2.22 21.46
C LEU A 144 -9.39 -3.48 21.35
N SER A 145 -10.58 -3.41 21.95
CA SER A 145 -11.60 -4.46 21.88
C SER A 145 -12.25 -4.56 20.50
N ASP A 146 -12.51 -3.42 19.85
CA ASP A 146 -12.88 -3.39 18.43
C ASP A 146 -11.61 -3.62 17.60
N VAL A 147 -11.58 -4.72 16.85
CA VAL A 147 -10.49 -5.07 15.93
C VAL A 147 -10.45 -4.17 14.67
N GLY A 148 -11.10 -3.01 14.68
CA GLY A 148 -11.15 -2.08 13.56
C GLY A 148 -12.17 -2.49 12.50
N ARG A 149 -13.20 -3.25 12.88
CA ARG A 149 -14.24 -3.70 11.94
C ARG A 149 -15.06 -2.52 11.41
N HIS A 150 -15.21 -1.45 12.18
CA HIS A 150 -15.90 -0.23 11.75
C HIS A 150 -14.97 0.81 11.11
N TRP A 151 -13.66 0.54 11.04
CA TRP A 151 -12.72 1.47 10.42
C TRP A 151 -12.97 1.54 8.91
N ILE A 152 -13.13 2.77 8.41
CA ILE A 152 -13.38 3.08 7.01
C ILE A 152 -12.56 4.33 6.63
N MET A 153 -11.96 4.33 5.43
CA MET A 153 -11.25 5.50 4.91
C MET A 153 -12.25 6.62 4.52
N PRO A 154 -12.03 7.90 4.86
CA PRO A 154 -12.98 8.95 4.49
C PRO A 154 -13.12 9.08 2.96
N LYS A 155 -14.36 9.20 2.46
CA LYS A 155 -14.64 9.31 1.02
C LYS A 155 -14.00 10.55 0.41
N ASP A 156 -13.93 11.65 1.17
CA ASP A 156 -13.35 12.91 0.71
C ASP A 156 -11.84 12.78 0.45
N VAL A 157 -11.14 11.97 1.25
CA VAL A 157 -9.71 11.69 1.05
C VAL A 157 -9.50 10.88 -0.23
N ILE A 158 -10.34 9.87 -0.49
CA ILE A 158 -10.29 9.10 -1.74
C ILE A 158 -10.57 9.99 -2.94
N LEU A 159 -11.59 10.84 -2.85
CA LEU A 159 -11.95 11.78 -3.91
C LEU A 159 -10.82 12.78 -4.17
N ALA A 160 -10.23 13.36 -3.13
CA ALA A 160 -9.11 14.29 -3.25
C ALA A 160 -7.90 13.63 -3.93
N GLY A 161 -7.55 12.40 -3.55
CA GLY A 161 -6.48 11.64 -4.21
C GLY A 161 -6.75 11.43 -5.70
N TRP A 162 -8.00 11.12 -6.07
CA TRP A 162 -8.41 10.99 -7.47
C TRP A 162 -8.38 12.29 -8.25
N LEU A 163 -8.80 13.41 -7.65
CA LEU A 163 -8.73 14.72 -8.27
C LEU A 163 -7.28 15.11 -8.54
N VAL A 164 -6.38 14.90 -7.58
CA VAL A 164 -4.94 15.15 -7.76
C VAL A 164 -4.37 14.24 -8.87
N LEU A 165 -4.66 12.94 -8.84
CA LEU A 165 -4.20 12.01 -9.87
C LEU A 165 -4.69 12.43 -11.27
N ALA A 166 -5.98 12.79 -11.37
CA ALA A 166 -6.61 13.11 -12.63
C ALA A 166 -6.10 14.42 -13.23
N LEU A 167 -6.05 15.48 -12.42
CA LEU A 167 -5.56 16.77 -12.86
C LEU A 167 -4.08 16.70 -13.22
N THR A 168 -3.25 16.01 -12.44
CA THR A 168 -1.82 15.98 -12.74
C THR A 168 -1.50 15.14 -13.97
N TYR A 169 -2.18 14.01 -14.20
CA TYR A 169 -1.96 13.26 -15.44
C TYR A 169 -2.44 14.01 -16.67
N SER A 170 -3.60 14.67 -16.63
CA SER A 170 -4.02 15.51 -17.76
C SER A 170 -3.13 16.71 -17.98
N TYR A 171 -2.62 17.33 -16.91
CA TYR A 171 -1.63 18.39 -17.03
C TYR A 171 -0.30 17.87 -17.62
N SER A 172 0.17 16.69 -17.20
CA SER A 172 1.33 16.02 -17.80
C SER A 172 1.13 15.72 -19.29
N GLY A 173 -0.05 15.22 -19.67
CA GLY A 173 -0.39 15.01 -21.08
C GLY A 173 -0.39 16.31 -21.88
N TYR A 174 -0.95 17.38 -21.32
CA TYR A 174 -0.94 18.71 -21.93
C TYR A 174 0.49 19.24 -22.14
N THR A 175 1.35 19.15 -21.13
CA THR A 175 2.74 19.64 -21.27
C THR A 175 3.54 18.78 -22.25
N LYS A 176 3.30 17.47 -22.31
CA LYS A 176 3.90 16.58 -23.32
C LYS A 176 3.43 16.90 -24.73
N LEU A 177 2.17 17.29 -24.91
CA LEU A 177 1.65 17.71 -26.21
C LEU A 177 2.40 18.91 -26.79
N LEU A 178 3.01 19.75 -25.94
CA LEU A 178 3.83 20.89 -26.38
C LEU A 178 5.25 20.48 -26.83
N SER A 179 5.65 19.22 -26.62
CA SER A 179 6.98 18.73 -26.97
C SER A 179 6.99 18.05 -28.36
N PRO A 180 7.90 18.45 -29.27
CA PRO A 180 8.02 17.85 -30.59
C PRO A 180 8.26 16.33 -30.57
N SER A 181 9.06 15.83 -29.61
CA SER A 181 9.39 14.40 -29.51
C SER A 181 8.18 13.52 -29.18
N TRP A 182 7.22 14.06 -28.42
CA TRP A 182 5.98 13.37 -28.07
C TRP A 182 5.00 13.36 -29.23
N ILE A 183 4.90 14.47 -29.99
CA ILE A 183 4.08 14.54 -31.20
C ILE A 183 4.62 13.60 -32.27
N ALA A 184 5.93 13.62 -32.52
CA ALA A 184 6.58 12.75 -33.51
C ALA A 184 6.51 11.25 -33.13
N GLY A 185 6.36 10.95 -31.84
CA GLY A 185 6.30 9.57 -31.32
C GLY A 185 7.68 9.01 -30.95
N ASP A 186 8.74 9.79 -31.04
CA ASP A 186 10.11 9.34 -30.81
C ASP A 186 10.51 9.35 -29.32
N ASN A 187 9.68 9.93 -28.46
CA ASN A 187 10.07 10.23 -27.08
C ASN A 187 10.50 8.99 -26.28
N ILE A 188 9.78 7.86 -26.37
CA ILE A 188 10.17 6.66 -25.62
C ILE A 188 11.49 6.10 -26.14
N ASN A 189 11.74 6.16 -27.45
CA ASN A 189 13.04 5.78 -28.01
C ASN A 189 14.17 6.65 -27.44
N PHE A 190 14.00 7.97 -27.35
CA PHE A 190 14.99 8.85 -26.73
C PHE A 190 15.19 8.54 -25.24
N VAL A 191 14.11 8.25 -24.52
CA VAL A 191 14.17 7.90 -23.09
C VAL A 191 14.94 6.60 -22.87
N LEU A 192 14.76 5.58 -23.71
CA LEU A 192 15.47 4.29 -23.61
C LEU A 192 16.95 4.37 -24.01
N ASN A 193 17.35 5.42 -24.74
CA ASN A 193 18.73 5.71 -25.09
C ASN A 193 19.39 6.76 -24.15
N ASN A 194 18.65 7.26 -23.16
CA ASN A 194 19.17 8.21 -22.18
C ASN A 194 20.15 7.52 -21.19
N PRO A 195 21.15 8.24 -20.65
CA PRO A 195 22.04 7.70 -19.61
C PRO A 195 21.35 7.16 -18.35
N LEU A 196 20.13 7.64 -18.06
CA LEU A 196 19.31 7.14 -16.95
C LEU A 196 18.61 5.82 -17.27
N ALA A 197 18.61 5.36 -18.52
CA ALA A 197 18.04 4.06 -18.85
C ALA A 197 18.93 2.94 -18.29
N ARG A 198 18.30 1.92 -17.71
CA ARG A 198 19.01 0.77 -17.15
C ARG A 198 19.62 -0.05 -18.27
N ASP A 199 20.90 -0.39 -18.12
CA ASP A 199 21.62 -1.24 -19.06
C ASP A 199 21.34 -2.73 -18.78
N TYR A 200 20.18 -3.23 -19.23
CA TYR A 200 19.78 -4.63 -19.05
C TYR A 200 18.72 -5.08 -20.08
N PHE A 201 18.44 -6.38 -20.09
CA PHE A 201 17.69 -7.07 -21.15
C PHE A 201 16.36 -6.43 -21.56
N LEU A 202 15.59 -5.83 -20.64
CA LEU A 202 14.27 -5.29 -20.98
C LEU A 202 14.37 -4.06 -21.87
N ARG A 203 15.37 -3.19 -21.59
CA ARG A 203 15.66 -2.03 -22.42
C ARG A 203 16.07 -2.49 -23.82
N ASP A 204 17.01 -3.43 -23.91
CA ASP A 204 17.52 -3.92 -25.18
C ASP A 204 16.43 -4.61 -26.00
N PHE A 205 15.59 -5.41 -25.33
CA PHE A 205 14.40 -6.00 -25.94
C PHE A 205 13.48 -4.93 -26.53
N LEU A 206 13.13 -3.88 -25.77
CA LEU A 206 12.31 -2.79 -26.28
C LEU A 206 12.96 -2.04 -27.46
N LEU A 207 14.27 -1.82 -27.43
CA LEU A 207 15.01 -1.16 -28.51
C LEU A 207 15.16 -2.04 -29.77
N SER A 208 15.09 -3.37 -29.62
CA SER A 208 15.08 -4.32 -30.74
C SER A 208 13.73 -4.42 -31.47
N LEU A 209 12.66 -3.88 -30.89
CA LEU A 209 11.36 -3.86 -31.54
C LEU A 209 11.37 -2.90 -32.75
N PRO A 210 10.56 -3.18 -33.79
CA PRO A 210 10.39 -2.22 -34.88
C PRO A 210 9.96 -0.83 -34.36
N PRO A 211 10.49 0.29 -34.90
CA PRO A 211 10.27 1.63 -34.36
C PRO A 211 8.80 1.97 -34.12
N ILE A 212 7.90 1.52 -35.01
CA ILE A 212 6.45 1.72 -34.92
C ILE A 212 5.86 1.31 -33.56
N PHE A 213 6.41 0.30 -32.88
CA PHE A 213 5.93 -0.10 -31.56
C PHE A 213 6.24 0.97 -30.49
N LEU A 214 7.42 1.58 -30.55
CA LEU A 214 7.79 2.67 -29.63
C LEU A 214 7.03 3.96 -29.95
N ASN A 215 6.76 4.23 -31.24
CA ASN A 215 5.88 5.34 -31.64
C ASN A 215 4.46 5.16 -31.09
N LEU A 216 3.86 3.98 -31.29
CA LEU A 216 2.53 3.65 -30.78
C LEU A 216 2.47 3.74 -29.25
N LEU A 217 3.50 3.26 -28.54
CA LEU A 217 3.56 3.37 -27.09
C LEU A 217 3.66 4.83 -26.64
N THR A 218 4.45 5.66 -27.33
CA THR A 218 4.58 7.09 -27.03
C THR A 218 3.24 7.80 -27.18
N TRP A 219 2.53 7.58 -28.28
CA TRP A 219 1.21 8.18 -28.50
C TRP A 219 0.14 7.62 -27.57
N ALA A 220 0.20 6.33 -27.21
CA ALA A 220 -0.71 5.74 -26.23
C ALA A 220 -0.56 6.43 -24.86
N VAL A 221 0.67 6.58 -24.36
CA VAL A 221 0.94 7.30 -23.11
C VAL A 221 0.43 8.74 -23.19
N LEU A 222 0.75 9.46 -24.27
CA LEU A 222 0.30 10.84 -24.47
C LEU A 222 -1.23 10.96 -24.45
N PHE A 223 -1.93 10.11 -25.19
CA PHE A 223 -3.38 10.13 -25.31
C PHE A 223 -4.07 9.80 -23.99
N ILE A 224 -3.60 8.76 -23.29
CA ILE A 224 -4.21 8.35 -22.02
C ILE A 224 -3.97 9.43 -20.95
N GLU A 225 -2.76 10.02 -20.88
CA GLU A 225 -2.49 11.11 -19.94
C GLU A 225 -3.35 12.33 -20.25
N LEU A 226 -3.36 12.81 -21.50
CA LEU A 226 -4.13 13.98 -21.92
C LEU A 226 -5.62 13.84 -21.57
N LEU A 227 -6.20 12.68 -21.83
CA LEU A 227 -7.62 12.40 -21.60
C LEU A 227 -7.91 11.79 -20.22
N PHE A 228 -6.92 11.68 -19.33
CA PHE A 228 -7.11 11.00 -18.06
C PHE A 228 -8.26 11.61 -17.24
N ALA A 229 -8.26 12.93 -17.03
CA ALA A 229 -9.29 13.63 -16.29
C ALA A 229 -10.70 13.43 -16.87
N PRO A 230 -10.99 13.74 -18.14
CA PRO A 230 -12.33 13.55 -18.69
C PRO A 230 -12.77 12.07 -18.68
N LEU A 231 -11.86 11.13 -18.97
CA LEU A 231 -12.20 9.70 -18.96
C LEU A 231 -12.42 9.17 -17.54
N SER A 232 -11.72 9.71 -16.53
CA SER A 232 -11.86 9.29 -15.13
C SER A 232 -13.23 9.60 -14.51
N ILE A 233 -13.99 10.52 -15.13
CA ILE A 233 -15.38 10.81 -14.72
C ILE A 233 -16.24 9.55 -14.86
N ILE A 234 -15.98 8.73 -15.89
CA ILE A 234 -16.72 7.50 -16.19
C ILE A 234 -16.27 6.39 -15.23
N PRO A 235 -17.09 5.94 -14.25
CA PRO A 235 -16.64 5.03 -13.20
C PRO A 235 -16.11 3.68 -13.71
N LYS A 236 -16.66 3.19 -14.83
CA LYS A 236 -16.23 1.95 -15.48
C LYS A 236 -14.82 2.02 -16.07
N LEU A 237 -14.35 3.21 -16.43
CA LEU A 237 -13.02 3.41 -17.00
C LEU A 237 -11.93 3.58 -15.93
N ARG A 238 -12.28 4.01 -14.72
CA ARG A 238 -11.32 4.23 -13.62
C ARG A 238 -10.36 3.06 -13.35
N PRO A 239 -10.80 1.79 -13.21
CA PRO A 239 -9.86 0.68 -13.02
C PRO A 239 -8.91 0.53 -14.20
N ILE A 240 -9.39 0.71 -15.44
CA ILE A 240 -8.56 0.60 -16.65
C ILE A 240 -7.52 1.71 -16.68
N LEU A 241 -7.95 2.97 -16.51
CA LEU A 241 -7.06 4.14 -16.52
C LEU A 241 -5.99 4.03 -15.42
N TRP A 242 -6.39 3.68 -14.21
CA TRP A 242 -5.47 3.48 -13.10
C TRP A 242 -4.47 2.36 -13.39
N SER A 243 -4.92 1.22 -13.93
CA SER A 243 -4.03 0.11 -14.28
C SER A 243 -3.04 0.48 -15.38
N LEU A 244 -3.47 1.23 -16.39
CA LEU A 244 -2.58 1.73 -17.44
C LEU A 244 -1.52 2.67 -16.87
N MET A 245 -1.88 3.63 -16.01
CA MET A 245 -0.90 4.52 -15.38
C MET A 245 0.04 3.77 -14.44
N ALA A 246 -0.47 2.87 -13.61
CA ALA A 246 0.35 2.04 -12.74
C ALA A 246 1.33 1.18 -13.54
N LEU A 247 0.91 0.65 -14.71
CA LEU A 247 1.78 -0.11 -15.61
C LEU A 247 2.86 0.78 -16.23
N ILE A 248 2.55 2.02 -16.60
CA ILE A 248 3.55 2.99 -17.08
C ILE A 248 4.57 3.28 -15.98
N GLN A 249 4.15 3.51 -14.74
CA GLN A 249 5.06 3.73 -13.61
C GLN A 249 5.94 2.49 -13.37
N LEU A 250 5.37 1.28 -13.44
CA LEU A 250 6.15 0.04 -13.36
C LEU A 250 7.15 -0.08 -14.51
N GLY A 251 6.75 0.27 -15.73
CA GLY A 251 7.62 0.33 -16.90
C GLY A 251 8.80 1.28 -16.70
N PHE A 252 8.57 2.47 -16.14
CA PHE A 252 9.66 3.39 -15.78
C PHE A 252 10.56 2.83 -14.67
N ALA A 253 10.01 2.18 -13.65
CA ALA A 253 10.83 1.61 -12.56
C ALA A 253 11.78 0.53 -13.09
N LEU A 254 11.28 -0.27 -14.03
CA LEU A 254 12.02 -1.34 -14.68
C LEU A 254 13.03 -0.78 -15.68
N CYS A 255 12.65 0.16 -16.55
CA CYS A 255 13.53 0.63 -17.62
C CYS A 255 14.46 1.79 -17.23
N LEU A 256 14.15 2.58 -16.21
CA LEU A 256 14.90 3.79 -15.83
C LEU A 256 15.45 3.69 -14.40
N ASN A 257 16.65 4.23 -14.21
CA ASN A 257 17.30 4.39 -12.93
C ASN A 257 16.88 5.72 -12.26
N PHE A 258 15.57 5.94 -12.15
CA PHE A 258 14.98 7.14 -11.54
C PHE A 258 13.99 6.76 -10.43
N LEU A 259 14.55 6.16 -9.37
CA LEU A 259 13.78 5.46 -8.34
C LEU A 259 12.95 6.42 -7.47
N ASP A 260 13.47 7.59 -7.11
CA ASP A 260 12.78 8.50 -6.19
C ASP A 260 11.44 9.01 -6.73
N LEU A 261 11.39 9.43 -8.00
CA LEU A 261 10.14 9.81 -8.64
C LEU A 261 9.19 8.61 -8.75
N THR A 262 9.72 7.50 -9.27
CA THR A 262 8.88 6.36 -9.64
C THR A 262 8.30 5.65 -8.43
N ALA A 263 9.07 5.47 -7.36
CA ALA A 263 8.62 4.84 -6.13
C ALA A 263 7.51 5.66 -5.44
N ALA A 264 7.68 6.98 -5.34
CA ALA A 264 6.66 7.87 -4.80
C ALA A 264 5.35 7.78 -5.60
N MET A 265 5.44 7.78 -6.93
CA MET A 265 4.27 7.63 -7.80
C MET A 265 3.61 6.26 -7.66
N ILE A 266 4.36 5.16 -7.55
CA ILE A 266 3.79 3.83 -7.29
C ILE A 266 3.04 3.81 -5.95
N ILE A 267 3.59 4.43 -4.91
CA ILE A 267 2.91 4.56 -3.60
C ILE A 267 1.65 5.43 -3.71
N PHE A 268 1.67 6.48 -4.52
CA PHE A 268 0.48 7.28 -4.81
C PHE A 268 -0.60 6.50 -5.60
N HIS A 269 -0.20 5.58 -6.49
CA HIS A 269 -1.13 4.65 -7.12
C HIS A 269 -1.73 3.71 -6.09
N LEU A 270 -0.93 3.17 -5.16
CA LEU A 270 -1.43 2.36 -4.06
C LEU A 270 -2.44 3.14 -3.20
N PHE A 271 -2.20 4.42 -2.93
CA PHE A 271 -3.12 5.30 -2.21
C PHE A 271 -4.46 5.52 -2.94
N THR A 272 -4.42 5.68 -4.26
CA THR A 272 -5.59 5.98 -5.10
C THR A 272 -6.31 4.74 -5.62
N PHE A 273 -5.73 3.55 -5.40
CA PHE A 273 -6.35 2.27 -5.70
C PHE A 273 -7.71 2.17 -4.99
N ASN A 274 -8.72 1.65 -5.69
CA ASN A 274 -10.00 1.35 -5.09
C ASN A 274 -10.19 -0.17 -4.94
N PRO A 275 -10.13 -0.71 -3.70
CA PRO A 275 -10.36 -2.13 -3.46
C PRO A 275 -11.74 -2.62 -3.96
N ALA A 276 -12.75 -1.75 -4.09
CA ALA A 276 -14.06 -2.14 -4.59
C ALA A 276 -14.03 -2.66 -6.03
N TRP A 277 -13.01 -2.32 -6.84
CA TRP A 277 -12.86 -2.82 -8.20
C TRP A 277 -12.63 -4.34 -8.26
N ILE A 278 -12.01 -4.89 -7.23
CA ILE A 278 -11.67 -6.30 -7.17
C ILE A 278 -12.73 -7.02 -6.34
N LYS A 279 -13.75 -7.54 -7.03
CA LYS A 279 -14.82 -8.28 -6.36
C LYS A 279 -14.30 -9.59 -5.77
N PRO A 280 -14.94 -10.17 -4.74
CA PRO A 280 -14.77 -11.57 -4.35
C PRO A 280 -14.84 -12.52 -5.54
N LYS A 281 -14.11 -13.65 -5.49
CA LYS A 281 -14.27 -14.70 -6.51
C LYS A 281 -15.65 -15.35 -6.35
N LEU A 282 -16.41 -15.39 -7.44
CA LEU A 282 -17.70 -16.06 -7.53
C LEU A 282 -17.54 -17.55 -7.18
N GLY A 283 -18.53 -18.10 -6.47
CA GLY A 283 -18.56 -19.52 -6.07
C GLY A 283 -17.83 -19.87 -4.76
N VAL A 284 -17.19 -18.90 -4.09
CA VAL A 284 -16.56 -19.13 -2.77
C VAL A 284 -17.59 -19.24 -1.63
N GLY A 285 -18.83 -18.78 -1.84
CA GLY A 285 -19.96 -18.96 -0.90
C GLY A 285 -19.70 -18.44 0.50
N LYS A 286 -20.55 -18.82 1.47
CA LYS A 286 -20.17 -18.69 2.88
C LYS A 286 -19.11 -19.73 3.22
N MET A 287 -18.20 -19.36 4.11
CA MET A 287 -17.07 -20.19 4.53
C MET A 287 -17.10 -20.40 6.03
N MET A 288 -16.76 -21.62 6.44
CA MET A 288 -16.56 -22.01 7.81
C MET A 288 -15.06 -22.23 8.05
N LEU A 289 -14.47 -21.41 8.91
CA LEU A 289 -13.08 -21.54 9.32
C LEU A 289 -12.97 -22.29 10.64
N TYR A 290 -12.39 -23.48 10.60
CA TYR A 290 -11.99 -24.20 11.80
C TYR A 290 -10.55 -23.83 12.19
N TYR A 291 -10.32 -23.55 13.47
CA TYR A 291 -9.02 -23.11 13.97
C TYR A 291 -8.59 -23.79 15.27
N ASP A 292 -7.29 -23.85 15.53
CA ASP A 292 -6.74 -24.32 16.82
C ASP A 292 -6.95 -23.27 17.93
N GLY A 293 -7.87 -23.55 18.85
CA GLY A 293 -8.28 -22.65 19.93
C GLY A 293 -7.16 -22.32 20.93
N GLU A 294 -6.11 -23.13 21.00
CA GLU A 294 -4.97 -22.91 21.90
C GLU A 294 -3.81 -22.15 21.23
N CYS A 295 -3.92 -21.82 19.94
CA CYS A 295 -2.84 -21.25 19.16
C CYS A 295 -2.96 -19.73 19.00
N GLY A 296 -2.05 -18.97 19.62
CA GLY A 296 -2.02 -17.50 19.52
C GLY A 296 -1.90 -16.97 18.08
N PHE A 297 -1.21 -17.69 17.19
CA PHE A 297 -1.16 -17.33 15.77
C PHE A 297 -2.52 -17.50 15.08
N CYS A 298 -3.25 -18.60 15.36
CA CYS A 298 -4.57 -18.82 14.79
C CYS A 298 -5.55 -17.73 15.26
N HIS A 299 -5.47 -17.33 16.54
CA HIS A 299 -6.21 -16.17 17.05
C HIS A 299 -5.86 -14.86 16.32
N ALA A 300 -4.58 -14.61 16.03
CA ALA A 300 -4.18 -13.44 15.25
C ALA A 300 -4.76 -13.45 13.83
N VAL A 301 -4.80 -14.63 13.18
CA VAL A 301 -5.45 -14.79 11.86
C VAL A 301 -6.95 -14.50 11.94
N ILE A 302 -7.65 -14.99 12.97
CA ILE A 302 -9.09 -14.70 13.15
C ILE A 302 -9.32 -13.21 13.36
N ARG A 303 -8.53 -12.54 14.21
CA ARG A 303 -8.64 -11.09 14.40
C ARG A 303 -8.46 -10.32 13.11
N PHE A 304 -7.51 -10.74 12.27
CA PHE A 304 -7.34 -10.19 10.92
C PHE A 304 -8.58 -10.40 10.07
N LEU A 305 -9.09 -11.63 9.99
CA LEU A 305 -10.28 -11.93 9.18
C LEU A 305 -11.51 -11.16 9.67
N VAL A 306 -11.71 -11.01 10.98
CA VAL A 306 -12.81 -10.21 11.53
C VAL A 306 -12.68 -8.73 11.17
N ALA A 307 -11.47 -8.17 11.19
CA ALA A 307 -11.23 -6.78 10.83
C ALA A 307 -11.47 -6.49 9.34
N GLU A 308 -11.15 -7.48 8.49
CA GLU A 308 -11.07 -7.33 7.04
C GLU A 308 -12.28 -7.88 6.27
N ASP A 309 -12.97 -8.88 6.82
CA ASP A 309 -14.20 -9.45 6.25
C ASP A 309 -15.40 -8.52 6.49
N LYS A 310 -15.50 -7.48 5.66
CA LYS A 310 -16.63 -6.53 5.67
C LYS A 310 -17.94 -7.11 5.12
N LYS A 311 -17.90 -8.29 4.50
CA LYS A 311 -19.06 -8.91 3.83
C LYS A 311 -19.66 -10.07 4.61
N ASP A 312 -19.09 -10.38 5.77
CA ASP A 312 -19.54 -11.44 6.67
C ASP A 312 -19.68 -12.79 5.97
N ILE A 313 -18.69 -13.11 5.14
CA ILE A 313 -18.63 -14.36 4.39
C ILE A 313 -17.90 -15.47 5.16
N ILE A 314 -17.18 -15.14 6.24
CA ILE A 314 -16.47 -16.12 7.08
C ILE A 314 -17.11 -16.20 8.46
N SER A 315 -17.48 -17.42 8.86
CA SER A 315 -17.79 -17.81 10.23
C SER A 315 -16.61 -18.60 10.81
N PHE A 316 -16.55 -18.72 12.14
CA PHE A 316 -15.46 -19.36 12.87
C PHE A 316 -15.96 -20.47 13.81
N SER A 317 -15.17 -21.53 13.94
CA SER A 317 -15.39 -22.59 14.94
C SER A 317 -14.04 -23.17 15.36
N SER A 318 -13.92 -23.61 16.60
CA SER A 318 -12.73 -24.27 17.12
C SER A 318 -12.64 -25.71 16.61
N LEU A 319 -11.42 -26.18 16.30
CA LEU A 319 -11.14 -27.60 16.05
C LEU A 319 -11.45 -28.47 17.28
N GLN A 320 -11.46 -27.87 18.48
CA GLN A 320 -11.82 -28.52 19.74
C GLN A 320 -13.31 -28.37 20.10
N GLY A 321 -14.09 -27.64 19.30
CA GLY A 321 -15.51 -27.34 19.55
C GLY A 321 -16.46 -28.50 19.26
N GLU A 322 -17.74 -28.33 19.61
CA GLU A 322 -18.78 -29.32 19.31
C GLU A 322 -19.24 -29.22 17.85
N HIS A 323 -19.20 -28.02 17.25
CA HIS A 323 -19.72 -27.80 15.90
C HIS A 323 -19.00 -28.67 14.85
N ILE A 324 -17.68 -28.82 14.93
CA ILE A 324 -16.92 -29.66 13.98
C ILE A 324 -17.31 -31.14 14.04
N ARG A 325 -17.66 -31.65 15.24
CA ARG A 325 -18.04 -33.06 15.46
C ARG A 325 -19.40 -33.40 14.86
N THR A 326 -20.26 -32.40 14.69
CA THR A 326 -21.55 -32.58 13.99
C THR A 326 -21.37 -32.74 12.47
N LYS A 327 -20.24 -32.30 11.92
CA LYS A 327 -20.02 -32.19 10.48
C LYS A 327 -19.00 -33.18 9.92
N PHE A 328 -18.03 -33.62 10.73
CA PHE A 328 -16.96 -34.51 10.30
C PHE A 328 -16.82 -35.70 11.25
N SER A 329 -16.43 -36.85 10.70
CA SER A 329 -16.08 -38.02 11.50
C SER A 329 -14.76 -37.79 12.26
N GLN A 330 -14.57 -38.50 13.37
CA GLN A 330 -13.34 -38.38 14.16
C GLN A 330 -12.08 -38.72 13.34
N ASN A 331 -12.17 -39.67 12.39
CA ASN A 331 -11.06 -40.03 11.52
C ASN A 331 -10.68 -38.89 10.57
N GLU A 332 -11.65 -38.14 10.05
CA GLU A 332 -11.39 -36.98 9.19
C GLU A 332 -10.77 -35.84 10.01
N ILE A 333 -11.30 -35.56 11.20
CA ILE A 333 -10.75 -34.54 12.11
C ILE A 333 -9.28 -34.85 12.44
N ASN A 334 -8.95 -36.12 12.73
CA ASN A 334 -7.58 -36.55 13.01
C ASN A 334 -6.63 -36.40 11.81
N SER A 335 -7.16 -36.32 10.58
CA SER A 335 -6.37 -36.10 9.36
C SER A 335 -6.08 -34.62 9.09
N PHE A 336 -6.81 -33.71 9.76
CA PHE A 336 -6.66 -32.28 9.58
C PHE A 336 -5.38 -31.75 10.24
N PRO A 337 -4.81 -30.65 9.73
CA PRO A 337 -3.73 -29.96 10.41
C PRO A 337 -4.24 -29.29 11.69
N ASP A 338 -3.43 -29.29 12.74
CA ASP A 338 -3.70 -28.60 14.02
C ASP A 338 -3.63 -27.06 13.92
N SER A 339 -4.10 -26.46 12.82
CA SER A 339 -4.00 -25.02 12.58
C SER A 339 -5.28 -24.46 12.03
N ILE A 340 -5.44 -24.47 10.71
CA ILE A 340 -6.54 -23.82 10.01
C ILE A 340 -7.08 -24.79 8.95
N VAL A 341 -8.39 -24.99 8.98
CA VAL A 341 -9.15 -25.76 8.00
C VAL A 341 -10.29 -24.88 7.51
N LEU A 342 -10.40 -24.70 6.20
CA LEU A 342 -11.46 -23.91 5.60
C LEU A 342 -12.44 -24.83 4.88
N VAL A 343 -13.72 -24.70 5.19
CA VAL A 343 -14.80 -25.47 4.56
C VAL A 343 -15.75 -24.50 3.87
N THR A 344 -15.97 -24.69 2.57
CA THR A 344 -16.95 -23.90 1.81
C THR A 344 -18.34 -24.50 1.92
N GLU A 345 -19.37 -23.68 1.70
CA GLU A 345 -20.77 -24.09 1.65
C GLU A 345 -21.03 -25.23 0.64
N ASN A 346 -20.28 -25.26 -0.46
CA ASN A 346 -20.36 -26.32 -1.48
C ASN A 346 -19.65 -27.63 -1.09
N GLY A 347 -19.22 -27.79 0.16
CA GLY A 347 -18.55 -28.99 0.68
C GLY A 347 -17.05 -29.08 0.38
N GLY A 348 -16.43 -28.03 -0.18
CA GLY A 348 -15.00 -28.01 -0.46
C GLY A 348 -14.18 -27.84 0.82
N ILE A 349 -13.24 -28.76 1.08
CA ILE A 349 -12.31 -28.71 2.21
C ILE A 349 -10.94 -28.23 1.72
N TYR A 350 -10.47 -27.13 2.26
CA TYR A 350 -9.18 -26.53 1.92
C TYR A 350 -8.27 -26.49 3.15
N LEU A 351 -7.02 -26.93 2.95
CA LEU A 351 -6.02 -27.07 3.99
C LEU A 351 -4.77 -26.23 3.68
N LYS A 352 -3.97 -25.95 4.72
CA LYS A 352 -2.65 -25.30 4.63
C LYS A 352 -2.69 -23.99 3.84
N SER A 353 -1.70 -23.75 2.98
CA SER A 353 -1.58 -22.53 2.16
C SER A 353 -2.82 -22.28 1.28
N THR A 354 -3.50 -23.35 0.86
CA THR A 354 -4.67 -23.24 -0.02
C THR A 354 -5.87 -22.68 0.75
N ALA A 355 -6.04 -23.01 2.03
CA ALA A 355 -7.05 -22.40 2.89
C ALA A 355 -6.84 -20.87 2.99
N ILE A 356 -5.59 -20.44 3.22
CA ILE A 356 -5.25 -19.01 3.31
C ILE A 356 -5.58 -18.27 2.01
N ILE A 357 -5.18 -18.83 0.88
CA ILE A 357 -5.45 -18.26 -0.45
C ILE A 357 -6.96 -18.12 -0.68
N MET A 358 -7.75 -19.15 -0.37
CA MET A 358 -9.19 -19.13 -0.59
C MET A 358 -9.89 -18.06 0.26
N MET A 359 -9.47 -17.88 1.52
CA MET A 359 -9.96 -16.78 2.37
C MET A 359 -9.65 -15.40 1.77
N LEU A 360 -8.39 -15.16 1.39
CA LEU A 360 -7.95 -13.89 0.80
C LEU A 360 -8.72 -13.56 -0.49
N VAL A 361 -8.91 -14.55 -1.36
CA VAL A 361 -9.65 -14.41 -2.62
C VAL A 361 -11.15 -14.25 -2.39
N GLY A 362 -11.70 -14.86 -1.34
CA GLY A 362 -13.09 -14.68 -0.90
C GLY A 362 -13.37 -13.25 -0.43
N MET A 363 -12.47 -12.62 0.33
CA MET A 363 -12.69 -11.26 0.85
C MET A 363 -12.72 -10.19 -0.25
N GLY A 364 -12.08 -10.42 -1.39
CA GLY A 364 -11.98 -9.43 -2.47
C GLY A 364 -10.95 -8.34 -2.18
N GLY A 365 -11.05 -7.23 -2.89
CA GLY A 365 -10.21 -6.06 -2.73
C GLY A 365 -8.71 -6.33 -2.88
N PHE A 366 -7.94 -5.64 -2.04
CA PHE A 366 -6.49 -5.80 -2.00
C PHE A 366 -6.08 -7.24 -1.64
N TRP A 367 -6.84 -7.90 -0.77
CA TRP A 367 -6.58 -9.27 -0.32
C TRP A 367 -6.71 -10.29 -1.44
N ARG A 368 -7.69 -10.13 -2.35
CA ARG A 368 -7.78 -11.00 -3.53
C ARG A 368 -6.57 -10.83 -4.45
N SER A 369 -6.02 -9.63 -4.58
CA SER A 369 -4.79 -9.42 -5.36
C SER A 369 -3.61 -10.18 -4.76
N ILE A 370 -3.40 -10.08 -3.45
CA ILE A 370 -2.39 -10.87 -2.75
C ILE A 370 -2.66 -12.37 -2.93
N GLY A 371 -3.91 -12.81 -2.74
CA GLY A 371 -4.29 -14.22 -2.88
C GLY A 371 -4.05 -14.77 -4.29
N ASN A 372 -4.24 -13.96 -5.34
CA ASN A 372 -3.92 -14.34 -6.72
C ASN A 372 -2.40 -14.40 -6.95
N LEU A 373 -1.64 -13.45 -6.41
CA LEU A 373 -0.18 -13.48 -6.50
C LEU A 373 0.40 -14.72 -5.81
N LEU A 374 -0.12 -15.08 -4.62
CA LEU A 374 0.27 -16.29 -3.90
C LEU A 374 -0.12 -17.59 -4.63
N GLN A 375 -1.10 -17.56 -5.53
CA GLN A 375 -1.45 -18.71 -6.37
C GLN A 375 -0.42 -18.99 -7.45
N LEU A 376 0.35 -17.99 -7.90
CA LEU A 376 1.43 -18.17 -8.87
C LEU A 376 2.60 -18.97 -8.29
N ILE A 377 2.73 -19.00 -6.96
CA ILE A 377 3.74 -19.79 -6.26
C ILE A 377 3.31 -21.27 -6.25
N PRO A 378 4.15 -22.21 -6.73
CA PRO A 378 3.84 -23.63 -6.75
C PRO A 378 3.45 -24.18 -5.37
N LYS A 379 2.42 -25.04 -5.33
CA LYS A 379 1.87 -25.61 -4.09
C LYS A 379 2.94 -26.18 -3.14
N PRO A 380 3.94 -26.97 -3.59
CA PRO A 380 4.95 -27.53 -2.69
C PRO A 380 5.73 -26.44 -1.95
N LEU A 381 6.14 -25.37 -2.66
CA LEU A 381 6.92 -24.30 -2.07
C LEU A 381 6.12 -23.53 -1.01
N ARG A 382 4.88 -23.16 -1.33
CA ARG A 382 4.01 -22.45 -0.36
C ARG A 382 3.61 -23.32 0.84
N ASP A 383 3.48 -24.65 0.66
CA ASP A 383 3.19 -25.57 1.77
C ASP A 383 4.42 -25.84 2.66
N ILE A 384 5.64 -25.78 2.11
CA ILE A 384 6.89 -25.79 2.90
C ILE A 384 6.93 -24.57 3.82
N VAL A 385 6.70 -23.37 3.27
CA VAL A 385 6.66 -22.12 4.04
C VAL A 385 5.56 -22.20 5.11
N TYR A 386 4.36 -22.68 4.76
CA TYR A 386 3.27 -22.88 5.71
C TYR A 386 3.68 -23.80 6.87
N THR A 387 4.34 -24.92 6.57
CA THR A 387 4.76 -25.90 7.57
C THR A 387 5.87 -25.34 8.46
N ALA A 388 6.80 -24.56 7.91
CA ALA A 388 7.82 -23.87 8.68
C ALA A 388 7.22 -22.88 9.68
N ILE A 389 6.29 -22.02 9.23
CA ILE A 389 5.54 -21.12 10.12
C ILE A 389 4.78 -21.92 11.18
N GLY A 390 4.13 -23.02 10.78
CA GLY A 390 3.40 -23.93 11.66
C GLY A 390 4.24 -24.48 12.82
N LYS A 391 5.53 -24.76 12.59
CA LYS A 391 6.45 -25.25 13.63
C LYS A 391 6.87 -24.17 14.63
N ILE A 392 6.96 -22.92 14.18
CA ILE A 392 7.45 -21.81 15.01
C ILE A 392 6.27 -21.06 15.67
N ARG A 393 5.03 -21.24 15.19
CA ARG A 393 3.85 -20.47 15.62
C ARG A 393 3.60 -20.47 17.14
N LYS A 394 3.77 -21.63 17.81
CA LYS A 394 3.57 -21.77 19.26
C LYS A 394 4.71 -21.14 20.09
N LYS A 395 5.85 -20.83 19.46
CA LYS A 395 7.01 -20.18 20.10
C LYS A 395 6.97 -18.66 19.94
N ILE A 396 6.52 -18.16 18.79
CA ILE A 396 6.47 -16.71 18.50
C ILE A 396 5.23 -16.06 19.12
N PHE A 397 4.10 -16.77 19.14
CA PHE A 397 2.84 -16.23 19.65
C PHE A 397 2.51 -16.88 20.99
N ALA A 398 2.45 -16.06 22.03
CA ALA A 398 2.01 -16.49 23.35
C ALA A 398 0.61 -17.12 23.26
N ARG A 399 0.39 -18.14 24.10
CA ARG A 399 -0.96 -18.69 24.30
C ARG A 399 -1.85 -17.56 24.82
N PRO A 400 -3.06 -17.37 24.26
CA PRO A 400 -3.98 -16.40 24.83
C PRO A 400 -4.36 -16.82 26.25
N ASP A 401 -4.24 -15.90 27.23
CA ASP A 401 -4.48 -16.16 28.66
C ASP A 401 -5.96 -16.49 28.97
N SER A 402 -6.87 -16.29 28.02
CA SER A 402 -8.30 -16.63 28.12
C SER A 402 -8.94 -16.84 26.74
N LEU A 403 -10.05 -17.59 26.70
CA LEU A 403 -11.02 -17.55 25.61
C LEU A 403 -11.40 -16.08 25.39
N CYS A 404 -10.94 -15.51 24.27
CA CYS A 404 -11.00 -14.11 23.87
C CYS A 404 -12.10 -13.28 24.61
N PRO A 405 -11.76 -12.50 25.67
CA PRO A 405 -12.77 -11.97 26.59
C PRO A 405 -13.59 -10.80 26.06
N LEU A 406 -13.46 -10.40 24.79
CA LEU A 406 -13.98 -9.11 24.30
C LEU A 406 -14.55 -9.17 22.88
N LEU A 407 -15.27 -10.25 22.53
CA LEU A 407 -16.09 -10.24 21.32
C LEU A 407 -17.39 -9.46 21.60
N SER A 408 -17.65 -8.42 20.80
CA SER A 408 -18.94 -7.74 20.77
C SER A 408 -20.07 -8.74 20.46
N PRO A 409 -21.33 -8.49 20.87
CA PRO A 409 -22.45 -9.41 20.61
C PRO A 409 -22.59 -9.79 19.13
N GLU A 410 -22.34 -8.85 18.22
CA GLU A 410 -22.35 -9.06 16.77
C GLU A 410 -21.24 -10.03 16.32
N LEU A 411 -20.06 -9.94 16.94
CA LEU A 411 -18.95 -10.83 16.62
C LEU A 411 -19.16 -12.22 17.17
N ARG A 412 -19.84 -12.37 18.32
CA ARG A 412 -20.19 -13.69 18.89
C ARG A 412 -21.04 -14.51 17.92
N GLN A 413 -21.94 -13.90 17.16
CA GLN A 413 -22.76 -14.60 16.17
C GLN A 413 -21.94 -15.26 15.04
N LYS A 414 -20.68 -14.84 14.82
CA LYS A 414 -19.79 -15.49 13.86
C LYS A 414 -19.13 -16.75 14.41
N PHE A 415 -19.10 -16.94 15.72
CA PHE A 415 -18.52 -18.12 16.36
C PHE A 415 -19.64 -19.10 16.68
N LEU A 416 -19.53 -20.34 16.22
CA LEU A 416 -20.58 -21.36 16.32
C LEU A 416 -20.38 -22.34 17.47
N ASP A 417 -19.53 -22.01 18.44
CA ASP A 417 -19.22 -22.82 19.63
C ASP A 417 -19.55 -22.07 20.93
#